data_AF-A0A6I0EVC7-F1
#
_entry.id   AF-A0A6I0EVC7-F1
#
_cell.length_a   1.000
_cell.length_b   1.000
_cell.length_c   1.000
_cell.angle_alpha   90.00
_cell.angle_beta   90.00
_cell.angle_gamma   90.00
#
_symmetry.space_group_name_H-M   'P 1'
#
loop_
_entity.id
_entity.type
_entity.pdbx_description
1 polymer ?
#
loop_
_entity_poly.entity_id
_entity_poly.type
_entity_poly.pdbx_seq_one_letter_code
_entity_poly.pdbx_strand_id
1 'polypeptide(L)' 'MIIYTPLPAEMVLKGLEPSVPEMSNITYKGKSVMGYKKEDGHYELTRILSTDPQDFLDPQLQPGRTVLPD' A
#
# COMPACT_ATOMS: atom_id res chain seq x y z
N MET A 1 -22.79 -2.64 -40.92
CA MET A 1 -23.06 -1.53 -39.98
C MET A 1 -22.74 -2.05 -38.58
N ILE A 2 -21.72 -1.49 -37.91
CA ILE A 2 -21.33 -1.93 -36.55
C ILE A 2 -21.97 -0.94 -35.58
N ILE A 3 -22.80 -1.43 -34.66
CA ILE A 3 -23.38 -0.64 -33.58
C ILE A 3 -22.44 -0.79 -32.38
N TYR A 4 -21.73 0.29 -32.04
CA TYR A 4 -20.98 0.36 -30.78
C TYR A 4 -21.87 0.96 -29.71
N THR A 5 -22.39 0.13 -28.82
CA THR A 5 -22.97 0.61 -27.56
C THR A 5 -21.82 0.89 -26.60
N PRO A 6 -21.57 2.15 -26.21
CA PRO A 6 -20.56 2.43 -25.20
C PRO A 6 -21.00 1.79 -23.89
N LEU A 7 -20.24 0.79 -23.44
CA LEU A 7 -20.41 0.20 -22.12
C LEU A 7 -19.58 0.98 -21.11
N PRO A 8 -20.12 1.29 -19.91
CA PRO A 8 -19.33 1.82 -18.81
C PRO A 8 -18.18 0.87 -18.47
N ALA A 9 -16.99 1.40 -18.23
CA ALA A 9 -15.81 0.60 -17.91
C ALA A 9 -16.02 -0.24 -16.65
N GLU A 10 -16.75 0.31 -15.67
CA GLU A 10 -17.11 -0.34 -14.41
C GLU A 10 -17.92 -1.63 -14.65
N MET A 11 -18.77 -1.66 -15.68
CA MET A 11 -19.56 -2.85 -16.03
C MET A 11 -18.69 -3.96 -16.62
N VAL A 12 -17.68 -3.58 -17.40
CA VAL A 12 -16.74 -4.52 -18.04
C VAL A 12 -15.72 -5.04 -17.04
N LEU A 13 -15.27 -4.18 -16.12
CA LEU A 13 -14.21 -4.47 -15.14
C LEU A 13 -14.72 -5.07 -13.83
N LYS A 14 -16.05 -5.14 -13.64
CA LYS A 14 -16.65 -5.72 -12.45
C LYS A 14 -16.17 -7.16 -12.23
N GLY A 15 -15.63 -7.45 -11.05
CA GLY A 15 -15.08 -8.76 -10.69
C GLY A 15 -13.64 -8.98 -11.14
N LEU A 16 -13.03 -8.01 -11.83
CA LEU A 16 -11.59 -7.98 -12.14
C LEU A 16 -10.82 -7.07 -11.18
N GLU A 17 -11.44 -6.63 -10.08
CA GLU A 17 -10.75 -5.81 -9.09
C GLU A 17 -9.62 -6.64 -8.44
N PRO A 18 -8.37 -6.13 -8.42
CA PRO A 18 -7.32 -6.80 -7.68
C PRO A 18 -7.66 -6.80 -6.19
N SER A 19 -7.36 -7.90 -5.53
CA SER A 19 -7.34 -7.95 -4.06
C SER A 19 -6.42 -6.83 -3.57
N VAL A 20 -6.98 -5.84 -2.89
CA VAL A 20 -6.21 -4.79 -2.23
C VAL A 20 -5.68 -5.39 -0.93
N PRO A 21 -4.35 -5.49 -0.74
CA PRO A 21 -3.81 -6.01 0.50
C PRO A 21 -4.24 -5.11 1.67
N GLU A 22 -4.43 -5.70 2.85
CA GLU A 22 -4.81 -4.96 4.04
C GLU A 22 -3.72 -3.91 4.37
N MET A 23 -4.07 -2.63 4.24
CA MET A 23 -3.20 -1.52 4.57
C MET A 23 -3.49 -1.05 5.99
N SER A 24 -2.45 -0.92 6.81
CA SER A 24 -2.59 -0.42 8.17
C SER A 24 -1.44 0.49 8.58
N ASN A 25 -1.68 1.27 9.62
CA ASN A 25 -0.65 2.06 10.28
C ASN A 25 0.04 1.19 11.32
N ILE A 26 1.36 1.14 11.29
CA ILE A 26 2.20 0.40 12.22
C ILE A 26 3.27 1.31 12.80
N THR A 27 3.80 0.91 13.96
CA THR A 27 5.01 1.51 14.52
C THR A 27 6.19 0.65 14.11
N TYR A 28 7.22 1.27 13.53
CA TYR A 28 8.48 0.62 13.21
C TYR A 28 9.62 1.53 13.63
N LYS A 29 10.52 1.01 14.48
CA LYS A 29 11.61 1.79 15.09
C LYS A 29 11.13 3.04 15.82
N GLY A 30 9.97 2.94 16.48
CA GLY A 30 9.36 4.07 17.17
C GLY A 30 8.81 5.18 16.26
N LYS A 31 8.70 4.93 14.95
CA LYS A 31 8.14 5.85 13.97
C LYS A 31 6.84 5.29 13.41
N SER A 32 5.84 6.17 13.22
CA SER A 32 4.60 5.80 12.56
C SER A 32 4.81 5.68 11.05
N VAL A 33 4.49 4.52 10.51
CA VAL A 33 4.55 4.22 9.08
C VAL A 33 3.29 3.48 8.66
N MET A 34 3.02 3.44 7.36
CA MET A 34 1.90 2.72 6.79
C MET A 34 2.43 1.63 5.87
N GLY A 35 1.81 0.46 5.90
CA GLY A 35 2.24 -0.66 5.08
C GLY A 35 1.16 -1.68 4.82
N TYR A 36 1.41 -2.52 3.82
CA TYR A 36 0.57 -3.66 3.48
C TYR A 36 0.97 -4.88 4.30
N LYS A 37 0.01 -5.49 4.98
CA LYS A 37 0.22 -6.73 5.72
C LYS A 37 0.45 -7.90 4.75
N LYS A 38 1.52 -8.65 4.97
CA LYS A 38 1.82 -9.91 4.30
C LYS A 38 1.30 -11.09 5.13
N GLU A 39 1.14 -12.25 4.48
CA GLU A 39 0.59 -13.45 5.11
C GLU A 39 1.42 -13.97 6.30
N ASP A 40 2.72 -13.69 6.30
CA ASP A 40 3.69 -14.06 7.33
C ASP A 40 3.75 -13.10 8.53
N GLY A 41 2.89 -12.08 8.56
CA GLY A 41 2.86 -11.06 9.61
C GLY A 41 3.87 -9.92 9.41
N HIS A 42 4.70 -9.98 8.37
CA HIS A 42 5.50 -8.84 7.95
C HIS A 42 4.64 -7.78 7.25
N TYR A 43 5.21 -6.59 7.09
CA TYR A 43 4.59 -5.48 6.40
C TYR A 43 5.50 -4.96 5.30
N GLU A 44 4.94 -4.68 4.14
CA GLU A 44 5.62 -3.85 3.13
C GLU A 44 5.35 -2.38 3.41
N LEU A 45 6.40 -1.63 3.72
CA LEU A 45 6.28 -0.20 4.00
C LEU A 45 5.88 0.54 2.73
N THR A 46 4.80 1.30 2.78
CA THR A 46 4.27 2.08 1.66
C THR A 46 4.51 3.57 1.85
N ARG A 47 4.43 4.06 3.10
CA ARG A 47 4.55 5.49 3.41
C ARG A 47 5.07 5.74 4.81
N ILE A 48 5.93 6.76 4.95
CA ILE A 48 6.36 7.31 6.23
C ILE A 48 5.31 8.34 6.70
N LEU A 49 4.85 8.24 7.95
CA LEU A 49 3.89 9.18 8.56
C LEU A 49 4.53 10.12 9.59
N SER A 50 5.87 10.12 9.67
CA SER A 50 6.62 11.00 10.55
C SER A 50 6.49 12.47 10.14
N THR A 51 6.59 13.35 11.12
CA THR A 51 6.69 14.80 10.94
C THR A 51 8.14 15.29 10.86
N ASP A 52 9.13 14.43 11.16
CA ASP A 52 10.55 14.76 11.05
C ASP A 52 11.06 14.50 9.62
N PRO A 53 11.54 15.51 8.89
CA PRO A 53 12.11 15.34 7.55
C PRO A 53 13.30 14.38 7.49
N GLN A 54 14.07 14.22 8.58
CA GLN A 54 15.21 13.30 8.60
C GLN A 54 14.78 11.84 8.47
N ASP A 55 13.58 11.49 8.93
CA ASP A 55 13.05 10.13 8.81
C ASP A 55 12.81 9.75 7.34
N PHE A 56 12.53 10.72 6.47
CA PHE A 56 12.40 10.49 5.02
C PHE A 56 13.75 10.22 4.33
N LEU A 57 14.85 10.59 4.98
CA LEU A 57 16.21 10.35 4.50
C LEU A 57 16.79 9.04 5.04
N ASP A 58 16.17 8.42 6.04
CA ASP A 58 16.62 7.15 6.58
C ASP A 58 16.38 6.02 5.55
N PRO A 59 17.44 5.33 5.07
CA PRO A 59 17.30 4.20 4.16
C PRO A 59 16.45 3.06 4.74
N GLN A 60 16.29 2.98 6.06
CA GLN A 60 15.54 1.94 6.76
C GLN A 60 14.03 2.16 6.76
N LEU A 61 13.58 3.39 6.49
CA LEU A 61 12.16 3.76 6.44
C LEU A 61 11.65 3.92 5.01
N GLN A 62 12.46 3.56 4.00
CA GLN A 62 12.09 3.73 2.60
C GLN A 62 10.95 2.79 2.18
N PRO A 63 10.01 3.26 1.34
CA PRO A 63 8.96 2.43 0.77
C PRO A 63 9.50 1.19 0.04
N GLY A 64 8.70 0.13 0.01
CA GLY A 64 9.04 -1.18 -0.57
C GLY A 64 9.83 -2.10 0.37
N ARG A 65 10.26 -1.61 1.54
CA ARG A 65 10.95 -2.45 2.53
C ARG A 65 9.97 -3.38 3.24
N THR A 66 10.38 -4.63 3.43
CA THR A 66 9.65 -5.59 4.28
C THR A 66 10.16 -5.47 5.71
N VAL A 67 9.27 -5.16 6.65
CA VAL A 67 9.58 -4.89 8.06
C VAL A 67 8.66 -5.70 8.98
N LEU A 68 9.13 -5.94 10.20
CA LEU A 68 8.26 -6.40 11.29
C LEU A 68 7.88 -5.18 12.14
N PRO A 69 6.61 -5.02 12.52
CA PRO A 69 6.19 -3.97 13.43
C PRO A 69 6.77 -4.19 14.83
N ASP A 70 6.91 -3.12 15.59
CA ASP A 70 7.38 -3.14 16.99
C ASP A 70 6.34 -3.76 17.95
#